data_AF-A0A2D7GVF0-F1
#
_entry.id   AF-A0A2D7GVF0-F1
#
_cell.length_a   1.000
_cell.length_b   1.000
_cell.length_c   1.000
_cell.angle_alpha   90.00
_cell.angle_beta   90.00
_cell.angle_gamma   90.00
#
_symmetry.space_group_name_H-M   'P 1'
#
loop_
_entity.id
_entity.type
_entity.pdbx_description
1 polymer ?
#
loop_
_entity_poly.entity_id
_entity_poly.type
_entity_poly.pdbx_seq_one_letter_code
_entity_poly.pdbx_strand_id
1 'polypeptide(L)'
;MNDKNDYSQEKSIEEINKLHQSEMQLCMSIVYIPILRDVIANHISNFIDKSSSAGSNRRHIGLTKIVVGTRYIDQGKLVLSSIERSADKTKKENDKSNIECVLSMIGMQLKLIEERISQNEDCKREYADIAVKLRYLNLHQNIRIDIYKKTDAIFEACRKVERSLQLFIRKNIEFYTSYTPTIFMRGEYDEELFKEQDLDLTEEKFVKLRQEFITKHSNELSSLGDVCGVDNISEVIEFWQDIKLVSTKYKDVKSCRDIFVMRNQPFVRSIVNETLRRQIRNLDAESKREKIDCFLASAMTMLLEKVYKYNPEYSFTTFAKTYIEQECQKSISNDDIVKLPSVLANKQKEVLEAGLRTIDGIEYFDEELALKTMRNKYPGTFWTSDIIADVRFKNTKSSISMHQDDEEEGISFEEKLCDDSFNPEAEAEKSEWAISVVKAIATLPNTQRERAIQRLGITESMLNELNKNSGTKNDCHFDRSHIINELLKSNDG
;
A
#
# COMPACT_ATOMS: atom_id res chain seq x y z
N MET A 1 31.79 -10.15 -25.30
CA MET A 1 30.72 -9.85 -26.27
C MET A 1 29.79 -8.84 -25.62
N ASN A 2 29.69 -7.66 -26.22
CA ASN A 2 28.90 -6.51 -25.75
C ASN A 2 27.49 -6.59 -26.35
N ASP A 3 26.53 -7.15 -25.62
CA ASP A 3 25.09 -6.93 -25.86
C ASP A 3 24.59 -5.84 -24.91
N LYS A 4 25.11 -4.62 -25.10
CA LYS A 4 24.59 -3.42 -24.42
C LYS A 4 23.72 -2.63 -25.40
N ASN A 5 22.42 -2.59 -25.08
CA ASN A 5 21.47 -1.48 -25.32
C ASN A 5 20.46 -1.51 -26.48
N ASP A 6 20.24 -2.62 -27.20
CA ASP A 6 19.20 -2.64 -28.26
C ASP A 6 17.75 -2.96 -27.80
N TYR A 7 17.51 -3.20 -26.51
CA TYR A 7 16.23 -3.75 -26.04
C TYR A 7 15.13 -2.73 -25.65
N SER A 8 15.37 -1.41 -25.64
CA SER A 8 14.58 -0.53 -24.75
C SER A 8 13.65 0.53 -25.34
N GLN A 9 13.70 0.83 -26.65
CA GLN A 9 12.88 1.95 -27.18
C GLN A 9 11.78 1.53 -28.14
N GLU A 10 12.04 0.76 -29.20
CA GLU A 10 11.01 0.46 -30.22
C GLU A 10 9.87 -0.42 -29.69
N LYS A 11 10.18 -1.47 -28.91
CA LYS A 11 9.15 -2.33 -28.28
C LYS A 11 8.36 -1.59 -27.19
N SER A 12 9.00 -0.64 -26.50
CA SER A 12 8.37 0.23 -25.51
C SER A 12 7.38 1.18 -26.18
N ILE A 13 7.72 1.74 -27.35
CA ILE A 13 6.83 2.63 -28.12
C ILE A 13 5.56 1.90 -28.57
N GLU A 14 5.68 0.67 -29.09
CA GLU A 14 4.50 -0.10 -29.53
C GLU A 14 3.54 -0.40 -28.36
N GLU A 15 4.07 -0.71 -27.18
CA GLU A 15 3.27 -1.01 -26.00
C GLU A 15 2.66 0.23 -25.36
N ILE A 16 3.40 1.34 -25.35
CA ILE A 16 2.89 2.65 -24.95
C ILE A 16 1.72 3.02 -25.86
N ASN A 17 1.86 2.84 -27.18
CA ASN A 17 0.77 3.11 -28.12
C ASN A 17 -0.44 2.23 -27.86
N LYS A 18 -0.25 0.91 -27.64
CA LYS A 18 -1.33 -0.03 -27.32
C LYS A 18 -2.02 0.31 -26.01
N LEU A 19 -1.25 0.64 -24.97
CA LEU A 19 -1.80 1.08 -23.68
C LEU A 19 -2.67 2.32 -23.88
N HIS A 20 -2.16 3.36 -24.52
CA HIS A 20 -2.94 4.59 -24.75
C HIS A 20 -4.13 4.40 -25.67
N GLN A 21 -4.03 3.53 -26.68
CA GLN A 21 -5.17 3.18 -27.50
C GLN A 21 -6.28 2.56 -26.65
N SER A 22 -5.95 1.59 -25.79
CA SER A 22 -6.91 0.97 -24.87
C SER A 22 -7.48 1.97 -23.88
N GLU A 23 -6.66 2.86 -23.31
CA GLU A 23 -7.13 3.92 -22.41
C GLU A 23 -8.09 4.89 -23.11
N MET A 24 -7.77 5.30 -24.35
CA MET A 24 -8.62 6.16 -25.17
C MET A 24 -9.97 5.50 -25.45
N GLN A 25 -9.99 4.19 -25.73
CA GLN A 25 -11.22 3.42 -25.91
C GLN A 25 -12.05 3.35 -24.63
N LEU A 26 -11.41 3.11 -23.48
CA LEU A 26 -12.10 3.14 -22.19
C LEU A 26 -12.71 4.52 -21.91
N CYS A 27 -11.97 5.61 -22.17
CA CYS A 27 -12.44 6.99 -21.99
C CYS A 27 -13.67 7.34 -22.85
N MET A 28 -13.87 6.66 -23.98
CA MET A 28 -15.08 6.84 -24.78
C MET A 28 -16.30 6.16 -24.16
N SER A 29 -16.10 5.12 -23.36
CA SER A 29 -17.20 4.34 -22.78
C SER A 29 -17.66 4.86 -21.41
N ILE A 30 -16.84 5.66 -20.71
CA ILE A 30 -17.16 6.11 -19.34
C ILE A 30 -18.43 6.96 -19.25
N VAL A 31 -18.79 7.67 -20.32
CA VAL A 31 -19.92 8.62 -20.31
C VAL A 31 -21.28 7.94 -20.24
N TYR A 32 -21.35 6.66 -20.61
CA TYR A 32 -22.59 5.88 -20.62
C TYR A 32 -22.91 5.27 -19.25
N ILE A 33 -21.98 5.31 -18.29
CA ILE A 33 -22.20 4.80 -16.93
C ILE A 33 -22.26 5.99 -15.96
N PRO A 34 -23.37 6.18 -15.22
CA PRO A 34 -23.58 7.35 -14.39
C PRO A 34 -22.41 7.66 -13.44
N ILE A 35 -21.97 6.68 -12.63
CA ILE A 35 -20.91 6.90 -11.64
C ILE A 35 -19.58 7.34 -12.26
N LEU A 36 -19.30 6.94 -13.51
CA LEU A 36 -18.06 7.25 -14.22
C LEU A 36 -18.17 8.60 -14.93
N ARG A 37 -19.31 8.87 -15.57
CA ARG A 37 -19.67 10.16 -16.14
C ARG A 37 -19.57 11.26 -15.09
N ASP A 38 -20.09 11.02 -13.89
CA ASP A 38 -20.17 12.01 -12.82
C ASP A 38 -18.78 12.40 -12.30
N VAL A 39 -17.77 11.54 -12.40
CA VAL A 39 -16.37 11.92 -12.11
C VAL A 39 -15.96 13.07 -13.02
N ILE A 40 -16.16 12.91 -14.33
CA ILE A 40 -15.80 13.94 -15.32
C ILE A 40 -16.67 15.18 -15.15
N ALA A 41 -17.99 15.01 -15.01
CA ALA A 41 -18.94 16.11 -14.86
C ALA A 41 -18.59 17.00 -13.66
N ASN A 42 -18.30 16.39 -12.51
CA ASN A 42 -17.91 17.11 -11.29
C ASN A 42 -16.62 17.91 -11.47
N HIS A 43 -15.61 17.33 -12.13
CA HIS A 43 -14.36 18.04 -12.39
C HIS A 43 -14.55 19.21 -13.37
N ILE A 44 -15.33 19.03 -14.43
CA ILE A 44 -15.60 20.07 -15.43
C ILE A 44 -16.46 21.19 -14.83
N SER A 45 -17.53 20.86 -14.11
CA SER A 45 -18.42 21.85 -13.47
C SER A 45 -17.64 22.75 -12.50
N ASN A 46 -16.83 22.14 -11.62
CA ASN A 46 -15.94 22.86 -10.71
C ASN A 46 -14.96 23.81 -11.43
N PHE A 47 -14.52 23.46 -12.63
CA PHE A 47 -13.66 24.31 -13.45
C PHE A 47 -14.43 25.47 -14.08
N ILE A 48 -15.62 25.22 -14.62
CA ILE A 48 -16.49 26.25 -15.21
C ILE A 48 -16.88 27.29 -14.14
N ASP A 49 -17.29 26.86 -12.94
CA ASP A 49 -17.72 27.78 -11.88
C ASP A 49 -16.57 28.64 -11.34
N LYS A 50 -15.38 28.05 -11.20
CA LYS A 50 -14.16 28.77 -10.77
C LYS A 50 -13.63 29.73 -11.84
N SER A 51 -13.75 29.38 -13.11
CA SER A 51 -13.35 30.26 -14.21
C SER A 51 -14.34 31.41 -14.41
N SER A 52 -15.62 31.20 -14.10
CA SER A 52 -16.67 32.24 -14.12
C SER A 52 -16.48 33.29 -13.02
N SER A 53 -16.03 32.87 -11.84
CA SER A 53 -15.80 33.74 -10.66
C SER A 53 -14.42 34.41 -10.64
N ALA A 54 -13.47 33.93 -11.45
CA ALA A 54 -12.14 34.50 -11.60
C ALA A 54 -12.12 35.55 -12.73
N GLY A 55 -11.79 36.81 -12.43
CA GLY A 55 -11.55 37.84 -13.45
C GLY A 55 -10.60 37.38 -14.56
N SER A 56 -10.66 37.98 -15.75
CA SER A 56 -10.09 37.46 -17.02
C SER A 56 -8.67 36.87 -16.92
N ASN A 57 -7.77 37.46 -16.12
CA ASN A 57 -6.38 37.00 -15.95
C ASN A 57 -6.20 35.78 -15.03
N ARG A 58 -7.23 35.31 -14.31
CA ARG A 58 -7.18 34.13 -13.41
C ARG A 58 -7.95 32.92 -13.93
N ARG A 59 -8.62 33.01 -15.09
CA ARG A 59 -9.47 31.94 -15.66
C ARG A 59 -8.74 30.61 -15.87
N HIS A 60 -7.43 30.66 -16.12
CA HIS A 60 -6.62 29.49 -16.47
C HIS A 60 -6.04 28.68 -15.29
N ILE A 61 -6.30 29.08 -14.03
CA ILE A 61 -5.59 28.52 -12.85
C ILE A 61 -6.04 27.09 -12.47
N GLY A 62 -7.05 26.52 -13.13
CA GLY A 62 -7.59 25.19 -12.82
C GLY A 62 -7.37 24.10 -13.88
N LEU A 63 -7.02 24.46 -15.12
CA LEU A 63 -7.10 23.55 -16.27
C LEU A 63 -6.22 22.30 -16.14
N THR A 64 -4.98 22.48 -15.67
CA THR A 64 -4.01 21.38 -15.48
C THR A 64 -4.41 20.40 -14.38
N LYS A 65 -5.43 20.70 -13.57
CA LYS A 65 -5.99 19.76 -12.59
C LYS A 65 -6.98 18.78 -13.22
N ILE A 66 -7.42 19.03 -14.45
CA ILE A 66 -8.35 18.19 -15.21
C ILE A 66 -7.63 17.49 -16.35
N VAL A 67 -6.84 18.23 -17.12
CA VAL A 67 -6.21 17.75 -18.36
C VAL A 67 -4.74 18.16 -18.36
N VAL A 68 -3.86 17.25 -18.77
CA VAL A 68 -2.41 17.50 -18.87
C VAL A 68 -2.02 17.98 -20.27
N GLY A 69 -2.84 17.63 -21.27
CA GLY A 69 -2.75 18.07 -22.65
C GLY A 69 -3.69 17.25 -23.54
N THR A 70 -3.37 17.13 -24.83
CA THR A 70 -4.12 16.27 -25.75
C THR A 70 -3.30 15.06 -26.15
N ARG A 71 -4.00 13.98 -26.53
CA ARG A 71 -3.40 12.74 -27.02
C ARG A 71 -4.18 12.20 -28.21
N TYR A 72 -3.47 11.74 -29.22
CA TYR A 72 -4.04 10.99 -30.33
C TYR A 72 -3.01 10.06 -30.96
N ILE A 73 -3.48 9.09 -31.75
CA ILE A 73 -2.62 8.18 -32.51
C ILE A 73 -2.76 8.54 -33.97
N ASP A 74 -1.64 8.88 -34.59
CA ASP A 74 -1.55 9.19 -36.01
C ASP A 74 -0.47 8.34 -36.67
N GLN A 75 -0.83 7.64 -37.74
CA GLN A 75 0.04 6.68 -38.44
C GLN A 75 0.78 5.70 -37.50
N GLY A 76 0.11 5.25 -36.44
CA GLY A 76 0.67 4.32 -35.46
C GLY A 76 1.65 4.95 -34.47
N LYS A 77 1.73 6.27 -34.39
CA LYS A 77 2.55 7.02 -33.42
C LYS A 77 1.65 7.79 -32.45
N LEU A 78 1.94 7.68 -31.15
CA LEU A 78 1.33 8.53 -30.14
C LEU A 78 1.84 9.96 -30.27
N VAL A 79 0.91 10.88 -30.53
CA VAL A 79 1.15 12.33 -30.54
C VAL A 79 0.57 12.92 -29.27
N LEU A 80 1.41 13.63 -28.53
CA LEU A 80 1.06 14.31 -27.29
C LEU A 80 1.26 15.81 -27.45
N SER A 81 0.31 16.59 -26.97
CA SER A 81 0.52 17.99 -26.59
C SER A 81 0.52 18.07 -25.06
N SER A 82 1.21 19.08 -24.51
CA SER A 82 1.28 19.31 -23.07
C SER A 82 0.99 20.76 -22.76
N ILE A 83 0.19 20.99 -21.73
CA ILE A 83 -0.07 22.32 -21.18
C ILE A 83 0.59 22.52 -19.81
N GLU A 84 1.45 21.59 -19.39
CA GLU A 84 2.18 21.67 -18.12
C GLU A 84 3.20 22.81 -18.09
N ARG A 85 3.77 23.08 -16.91
CA ARG A 85 4.74 24.17 -16.71
C ARG A 85 5.99 24.04 -17.59
N SER A 86 6.40 22.81 -17.88
CA SER A 86 7.57 22.44 -18.68
C SER A 86 7.39 22.59 -20.19
N ALA A 87 6.16 22.79 -20.69
CA ALA A 87 5.88 22.85 -22.12
C ALA A 87 6.31 24.18 -22.78
N ASP A 88 6.59 24.12 -24.08
CA ASP A 88 6.88 25.29 -24.93
C ASP A 88 5.77 26.35 -24.82
N LYS A 89 6.15 27.60 -24.58
CA LYS A 89 5.20 28.67 -24.24
C LYS A 89 4.17 28.93 -25.34
N THR A 90 4.62 28.97 -26.60
CA THR A 90 3.77 29.25 -27.77
C THR A 90 2.79 28.12 -28.05
N LYS A 91 3.25 26.86 -28.04
CA LYS A 91 2.35 25.70 -28.23
C LYS A 91 1.34 25.59 -27.10
N LYS A 92 1.80 25.78 -25.87
CA LYS A 92 0.98 25.74 -24.65
C LYS A 92 -0.17 26.75 -24.67
N GLU A 93 0.06 27.99 -25.11
CA GLU A 93 -1.01 29.00 -25.16
C GLU A 93 -2.10 28.62 -26.17
N ASN A 94 -1.73 28.08 -27.34
CA ASN A 94 -2.68 27.59 -28.33
C ASN A 94 -3.45 26.35 -27.82
N ASP A 95 -2.76 25.35 -27.28
CA ASP A 95 -3.36 24.12 -26.79
C ASP A 95 -4.30 24.37 -25.60
N LYS A 96 -3.95 25.31 -24.71
CA LYS A 96 -4.82 25.73 -23.61
C LYS A 96 -6.17 26.23 -24.10
N SER A 97 -6.19 27.16 -25.06
CA SER A 97 -7.43 27.73 -25.58
C SER A 97 -8.33 26.65 -26.21
N ASN A 98 -7.73 25.71 -26.94
CA ASN A 98 -8.48 24.61 -27.57
C ASN A 98 -9.04 23.64 -26.52
N ILE A 99 -8.24 23.24 -25.54
CA ILE A 99 -8.68 22.35 -24.46
C ILE A 99 -9.80 22.99 -23.64
N GLU A 100 -9.71 24.29 -23.35
CA GLU A 100 -10.76 25.02 -22.62
C GLU A 100 -12.07 25.02 -23.39
N CYS A 101 -12.03 25.32 -24.70
CA CYS A 101 -13.20 25.24 -25.55
C CYS A 101 -13.84 23.84 -25.52
N VAL A 102 -13.03 22.78 -25.66
CA VAL A 102 -13.51 21.39 -25.60
C VAL A 102 -14.15 21.07 -24.25
N LEU A 103 -13.53 21.45 -23.13
CA LEU A 103 -14.09 21.20 -21.79
C LEU A 103 -15.38 21.98 -21.55
N SER A 104 -15.47 23.23 -22.02
CA SER A 104 -16.70 24.03 -21.95
C SER A 104 -17.82 23.41 -22.78
N MET A 105 -17.51 22.91 -23.99
CA MET A 105 -18.48 22.19 -24.82
C MET A 105 -18.98 20.93 -24.12
N ILE A 106 -18.08 20.12 -23.56
CA ILE A 106 -18.47 18.92 -22.79
C ILE A 106 -19.37 19.31 -21.62
N GLY A 107 -19.00 20.33 -20.84
CA GLY A 107 -19.78 20.79 -19.69
C GLY A 107 -21.17 21.30 -20.06
N MET A 108 -21.31 22.07 -21.14
CA MET A 108 -22.61 22.49 -21.66
C MET A 108 -23.44 21.30 -22.16
N GLN A 109 -22.83 20.36 -22.89
CA GLN A 109 -23.52 19.17 -23.40
C GLN A 109 -24.03 18.29 -22.25
N LEU A 110 -23.22 18.07 -21.21
CA LEU A 110 -23.65 17.31 -20.03
C LEU A 110 -24.87 17.94 -19.35
N LYS A 111 -24.88 19.28 -19.18
CA LYS A 111 -26.04 20.00 -18.61
C LYS A 111 -27.29 19.86 -19.49
N LEU A 112 -27.16 20.02 -20.81
CA LEU A 112 -28.27 19.85 -21.73
C LEU A 112 -28.82 18.41 -21.70
N ILE A 113 -27.95 17.41 -21.59
CA ILE A 113 -28.34 16.02 -21.47
C ILE A 113 -29.10 15.79 -20.16
N GLU A 114 -28.63 16.34 -19.03
CA GLU A 114 -29.34 16.25 -17.74
C GLU A 114 -30.76 16.82 -17.84
N GLU A 115 -30.92 17.99 -18.48
CA GLU A 115 -32.23 18.62 -18.72
C GLU A 115 -33.14 17.74 -19.59
N ARG A 116 -32.61 17.13 -20.66
CA ARG A 116 -33.39 16.30 -21.59
C ARG A 116 -33.75 14.93 -21.02
N ILE A 117 -32.84 14.32 -20.25
CA ILE A 117 -33.14 13.08 -19.50
C ILE A 117 -34.28 13.33 -18.51
N SER A 118 -34.32 14.49 -17.85
CA SER A 118 -35.45 14.86 -16.97
C SER A 118 -36.80 14.98 -17.70
N GLN A 119 -36.76 15.09 -19.02
CA GLN A 119 -37.92 15.12 -19.92
C GLN A 119 -38.19 13.75 -20.59
N ASN A 120 -37.54 12.68 -20.13
CA ASN A 120 -37.60 11.32 -20.69
C ASN A 120 -37.15 11.21 -22.17
N GLU A 121 -36.18 12.02 -22.60
CA GLU A 121 -35.62 11.94 -23.95
C GLU A 121 -34.37 11.06 -24.03
N ASP A 122 -34.24 10.29 -25.13
CA ASP A 122 -33.03 9.53 -25.43
C ASP A 122 -31.90 10.46 -25.90
N CYS A 123 -30.80 10.48 -25.14
CA CYS A 123 -29.63 11.32 -25.35
C CYS A 123 -28.37 10.54 -25.78
N LYS A 124 -28.50 9.30 -26.27
CA LYS A 124 -27.36 8.45 -26.66
C LYS A 124 -26.43 9.12 -27.68
N ARG A 125 -26.98 9.91 -28.61
CA ARG A 125 -26.19 10.58 -29.67
C ARG A 125 -25.30 11.68 -29.08
N GLU A 126 -25.80 12.43 -28.12
CA GLU A 126 -25.09 13.51 -27.43
C GLU A 126 -23.97 12.94 -26.56
N TYR A 127 -24.23 11.82 -25.88
CA TYR A 127 -23.17 11.08 -25.18
C TYR A 127 -22.06 10.62 -26.12
N ALA A 128 -22.40 10.14 -27.32
CA ALA A 128 -21.41 9.73 -28.32
C ALA A 128 -20.51 10.91 -28.76
N ASP A 129 -21.05 12.12 -28.88
CA ASP A 129 -20.27 13.31 -29.20
C ASP A 129 -19.33 13.72 -28.05
N ILE A 130 -19.77 13.59 -26.79
CA ILE A 130 -18.90 13.79 -25.62
C ILE A 130 -17.78 12.74 -25.60
N ALA A 131 -18.11 11.47 -25.84
CA ALA A 131 -17.15 10.37 -25.87
C ALA A 131 -16.01 10.63 -26.87
N VAL A 132 -16.36 11.11 -28.07
CA VAL A 132 -15.37 11.48 -29.11
C VAL A 132 -14.44 12.58 -28.64
N LYS A 133 -14.95 13.61 -27.95
CA LYS A 133 -14.11 14.70 -27.41
C LYS A 133 -13.19 14.21 -26.29
N LEU A 134 -13.71 13.41 -25.36
CA LEU A 134 -12.94 12.86 -24.24
C LEU A 134 -11.77 11.99 -24.70
N ARG A 135 -11.93 11.26 -25.80
CA ARG A 135 -10.86 10.45 -26.41
C ARG A 135 -9.56 11.22 -26.60
N TYR A 136 -9.65 12.50 -26.98
CA TYR A 136 -8.49 13.34 -27.30
C TYR A 136 -7.85 14.01 -26.09
N LEU A 137 -8.46 13.93 -24.91
CA LEU A 137 -7.94 14.57 -23.70
C LEU A 137 -7.01 13.61 -22.95
N ASN A 138 -5.82 14.11 -22.59
CA ASN A 138 -4.92 13.43 -21.65
C ASN A 138 -5.34 13.81 -20.22
N LEU A 139 -6.27 13.07 -19.63
CA LEU A 139 -6.82 13.37 -18.31
C LEU A 139 -5.73 13.37 -17.22
N HIS A 140 -5.85 14.30 -16.28
CA HIS A 140 -4.95 14.39 -15.13
C HIS A 140 -4.98 13.12 -14.30
N GLN A 141 -3.85 12.77 -13.68
CA GLN A 141 -3.67 11.49 -12.97
C GLN A 141 -4.75 11.23 -11.91
N ASN A 142 -5.22 12.26 -11.19
CA ASN A 142 -6.24 12.09 -10.15
C ASN A 142 -7.57 11.59 -10.73
N ILE A 143 -7.99 12.17 -11.87
CA ILE A 143 -9.22 11.78 -12.55
C ILE A 143 -9.08 10.36 -13.09
N ARG A 144 -7.94 10.05 -13.72
CA ARG A 144 -7.66 8.70 -14.22
C ARG A 144 -7.76 7.66 -13.11
N ILE A 145 -7.12 7.91 -11.96
CA ILE A 145 -7.16 7.00 -10.80
C ILE A 145 -8.60 6.76 -10.32
N ASP A 146 -9.41 7.81 -10.21
CA ASP A 146 -10.79 7.69 -9.74
C ASP A 146 -11.67 6.91 -10.72
N ILE A 147 -11.52 7.17 -12.03
CA ILE A 147 -12.15 6.37 -13.09
C ILE A 147 -11.72 4.91 -12.95
N TYR A 148 -10.42 4.63 -12.87
CA TYR A 148 -9.92 3.25 -12.79
C TYR A 148 -10.45 2.49 -11.58
N LYS A 149 -10.48 3.11 -10.39
CA LYS A 149 -11.01 2.49 -9.18
C LYS A 149 -12.49 2.14 -9.31
N LYS A 150 -13.30 3.06 -9.85
CA LYS A 150 -14.74 2.82 -10.05
C LYS A 150 -14.98 1.75 -11.13
N THR A 151 -14.21 1.81 -12.22
CA THR A 151 -14.30 0.81 -13.29
C THR A 151 -13.87 -0.58 -12.83
N ASP A 152 -12.87 -0.70 -11.94
CA ASP A 152 -12.47 -1.99 -11.34
C ASP A 152 -13.61 -2.60 -10.50
N ALA A 153 -14.29 -1.76 -9.70
CA ALA A 153 -15.46 -2.20 -8.94
C ALA A 153 -16.62 -2.66 -9.84
N ILE A 154 -16.90 -1.93 -10.92
CA ILE A 154 -17.88 -2.32 -11.95
C ILE A 154 -17.47 -3.64 -12.60
N PHE A 155 -16.20 -3.80 -12.98
CA PHE A 155 -15.68 -5.01 -13.60
C PHE A 155 -15.87 -6.24 -12.70
N GLU A 156 -15.50 -6.15 -11.42
CA GLU A 156 -15.66 -7.28 -10.50
C GLU A 156 -17.13 -7.59 -10.18
N ALA A 157 -18.00 -6.58 -10.05
CA ALA A 157 -19.44 -6.79 -9.89
C ALA A 157 -20.08 -7.42 -11.14
N CYS A 158 -19.76 -6.89 -12.32
CA CYS A 158 -20.20 -7.43 -13.61
C CYS A 158 -19.77 -8.89 -13.76
N ARG A 159 -18.53 -9.22 -13.41
CA ARG A 159 -18.01 -10.59 -13.47
C ARG A 159 -18.78 -11.57 -12.56
N LYS A 160 -19.24 -11.13 -11.39
CA LYS A 160 -20.09 -11.94 -10.50
C LYS A 160 -21.43 -12.24 -11.17
N VAL A 161 -22.09 -11.22 -11.71
CA VAL A 161 -23.37 -11.39 -12.44
C VAL A 161 -23.17 -12.30 -13.65
N GLU A 162 -22.11 -12.12 -14.44
CA GLU A 162 -21.81 -12.98 -15.60
C GLU A 162 -21.59 -14.44 -15.21
N ARG A 163 -20.90 -14.71 -14.10
CA ARG A 163 -20.72 -16.08 -13.60
C ARG A 163 -22.04 -16.69 -13.18
N SER A 164 -22.85 -15.96 -12.41
CA SER A 164 -24.18 -16.41 -12.00
C SER A 164 -25.07 -16.68 -13.22
N LEU A 165 -25.03 -15.80 -14.22
CA LEU A 165 -25.78 -15.92 -15.46
C LEU A 165 -25.33 -17.14 -16.29
N GLN A 166 -24.03 -17.36 -16.44
CA GLN A 166 -23.49 -18.54 -17.12
C GLN A 166 -23.94 -19.84 -16.46
N LEU A 167 -23.88 -19.91 -15.12
CA LEU A 167 -24.33 -21.09 -14.37
C LEU A 167 -25.85 -21.29 -14.49
N PHE A 168 -26.61 -20.20 -14.46
CA PHE A 168 -28.06 -20.23 -14.61
C PHE A 168 -28.46 -20.74 -16.01
N ILE A 169 -27.84 -20.22 -17.07
CA ILE A 169 -28.10 -20.63 -18.45
C ILE A 169 -27.77 -22.10 -18.64
N ARG A 170 -26.59 -22.55 -18.19
CA ARG A 170 -26.17 -23.96 -18.27
C ARG A 170 -27.13 -24.94 -17.63
N LYS A 171 -27.82 -24.51 -16.57
CA LYS A 171 -28.75 -25.36 -15.83
C LYS A 171 -30.13 -25.44 -16.50
N ASN A 172 -30.55 -24.37 -17.17
CA ASN A 172 -31.94 -24.19 -17.59
C ASN A 172 -32.14 -24.18 -19.12
N ILE A 173 -31.06 -24.12 -19.89
CA ILE A 173 -31.08 -24.07 -21.36
C ILE A 173 -30.19 -25.21 -21.86
N GLU A 174 -30.80 -26.15 -22.58
CA GLU A 174 -30.17 -27.41 -23.01
C GLU A 174 -29.08 -27.18 -24.06
N PHE A 175 -29.36 -26.32 -25.03
CA PHE A 175 -28.41 -25.90 -26.06
C PHE A 175 -28.10 -24.42 -25.84
N TYR A 176 -26.87 -24.11 -25.44
CA TYR A 176 -26.42 -22.73 -25.22
C TYR A 176 -25.08 -22.47 -25.89
N THR A 177 -24.90 -21.25 -26.38
CA THR A 177 -23.66 -20.77 -26.97
C THR A 177 -22.97 -19.78 -26.01
N SER A 178 -21.76 -19.35 -26.36
CA SER A 178 -21.06 -18.30 -25.61
C SER A 178 -21.78 -16.94 -25.65
N TYR A 179 -22.68 -16.73 -26.62
CA TYR A 179 -23.45 -15.50 -26.80
C TYR A 179 -24.78 -15.49 -26.05
N THR A 180 -25.31 -16.66 -25.68
CA THR A 180 -26.59 -16.79 -24.96
C THR A 180 -26.71 -15.89 -23.72
N PRO A 181 -25.68 -15.70 -22.87
CA PRO A 181 -25.76 -14.76 -21.75
C PRO A 181 -26.01 -13.31 -22.16
N THR A 182 -25.40 -12.87 -23.26
CA THR A 182 -25.56 -11.49 -23.75
C THR A 182 -26.96 -11.27 -24.31
N ILE A 183 -27.47 -12.24 -25.08
CA ILE A 183 -28.84 -12.22 -25.62
C ILE A 183 -29.85 -12.21 -24.47
N PHE A 184 -29.63 -13.06 -23.46
CA PHE A 184 -30.52 -13.20 -22.31
C PHE A 184 -30.70 -11.91 -21.50
N MET A 185 -29.61 -11.16 -21.31
CA MET A 185 -29.65 -9.90 -20.56
C MET A 185 -30.13 -8.70 -21.38
N ARG A 186 -30.05 -8.75 -22.72
CA ARG A 186 -30.57 -7.68 -23.60
C ARG A 186 -32.07 -7.45 -23.39
N GLY A 187 -32.79 -8.49 -22.98
CA GLY A 187 -34.17 -8.39 -22.50
C GLY A 187 -35.26 -8.38 -23.56
N GLU A 188 -34.89 -8.36 -24.84
CA GLU A 188 -35.79 -8.49 -25.98
C GLU A 188 -35.75 -9.93 -26.49
N TYR A 189 -36.90 -10.58 -26.59
CA TYR A 189 -37.03 -11.86 -27.28
C TYR A 189 -37.03 -11.60 -28.79
N ASP A 190 -36.14 -12.27 -29.51
CA ASP A 190 -35.99 -12.17 -30.95
C ASP A 190 -36.05 -13.58 -31.54
N GLU A 191 -37.20 -13.95 -32.09
CA GLU A 191 -37.45 -15.31 -32.57
C GLU A 191 -36.47 -15.72 -33.68
N GLU A 192 -36.08 -14.78 -34.55
CA GLU A 192 -35.14 -15.04 -35.64
C GLU A 192 -33.74 -15.31 -35.08
N LEU A 193 -33.26 -14.46 -34.18
CA LEU A 193 -31.95 -14.63 -33.54
C LEU A 193 -31.85 -15.94 -32.73
N PHE A 194 -32.92 -16.32 -32.03
CA PHE A 194 -32.94 -17.56 -31.23
C PHE A 194 -32.97 -18.81 -32.11
N LYS A 195 -33.70 -18.78 -33.23
CA LYS A 195 -33.68 -19.84 -34.24
C LYS A 195 -32.30 -19.96 -34.91
N GLU A 196 -31.67 -18.84 -35.27
CA GLU A 196 -30.32 -18.84 -35.86
C GLU A 196 -29.24 -19.40 -34.92
N GLN A 197 -29.45 -19.27 -33.60
CA GLN A 197 -28.53 -19.76 -32.57
C GLN A 197 -28.89 -21.18 -32.06
N ASP A 198 -29.87 -21.85 -32.68
CA ASP A 198 -30.40 -23.16 -32.25
C ASP A 198 -30.82 -23.19 -30.76
N LEU A 199 -31.31 -22.07 -30.24
CA LEU A 199 -31.77 -21.95 -28.84
C LEU A 199 -33.23 -22.40 -28.73
N ASP A 200 -33.49 -23.55 -28.11
CA ASP A 200 -34.85 -24.04 -27.84
C ASP A 200 -35.52 -23.31 -26.65
N LEU A 201 -35.90 -22.06 -26.91
CA LEU A 201 -36.56 -21.15 -25.97
C LEU A 201 -37.75 -20.48 -26.64
N THR A 202 -38.95 -20.73 -26.12
CA THR A 202 -40.14 -19.92 -26.43
C THR A 202 -40.09 -18.59 -25.69
N GLU A 203 -40.82 -17.58 -26.17
CA GLU A 203 -40.95 -16.27 -25.50
C GLU A 203 -41.40 -16.42 -24.04
N GLU A 204 -42.43 -17.24 -23.78
CA GLU A 204 -42.91 -17.51 -22.42
C GLU A 204 -41.83 -18.10 -21.51
N LYS A 205 -41.06 -19.08 -22.02
CA LYS A 205 -39.96 -19.72 -21.29
C LYS A 205 -38.83 -18.71 -21.04
N PHE A 206 -38.52 -17.87 -22.02
CA PHE A 206 -37.54 -16.80 -21.90
C PHE A 206 -37.91 -15.79 -20.80
N VAL A 207 -39.13 -15.25 -20.84
CA VAL A 207 -39.63 -14.28 -19.85
C VAL A 207 -39.60 -14.88 -18.45
N LYS A 208 -40.09 -16.13 -18.30
CA LYS A 208 -40.11 -16.82 -17.01
C LYS A 208 -38.70 -17.03 -16.45
N LEU A 209 -37.78 -17.55 -17.27
CA LEU A 209 -36.40 -17.78 -16.85
C LEU A 209 -35.69 -16.48 -16.49
N ARG A 210 -35.94 -15.40 -17.24
CA ARG A 210 -35.36 -14.08 -16.95
C ARG A 210 -35.86 -13.55 -15.63
N GLN A 211 -37.16 -13.65 -15.34
CA GLN A 211 -37.73 -13.26 -14.06
C GLN A 211 -37.17 -14.10 -12.90
N GLU A 212 -37.00 -15.41 -13.11
CA GLU A 212 -36.37 -16.29 -12.12
C GLU A 212 -34.92 -15.89 -11.85
N PHE A 213 -34.14 -15.61 -12.89
CA PHE A 213 -32.75 -15.14 -12.75
C PHE A 213 -32.69 -13.83 -11.96
N ILE A 214 -33.50 -12.84 -12.33
CA ILE A 214 -33.55 -11.53 -11.66
C ILE A 214 -33.91 -11.67 -10.18
N THR A 215 -34.91 -12.50 -9.88
CA THR A 215 -35.37 -12.72 -8.50
C THR A 215 -34.27 -13.40 -7.67
N LYS A 216 -33.65 -14.43 -8.22
CA LYS A 216 -32.65 -15.26 -7.53
C LYS A 216 -31.31 -14.55 -7.33
N HIS A 217 -30.91 -13.69 -8.27
CA HIS A 217 -29.64 -12.96 -8.26
C HIS A 217 -29.82 -11.45 -8.05
N SER A 218 -30.90 -11.09 -7.36
CA SER A 218 -31.27 -9.70 -7.06
C SER A 218 -30.17 -8.99 -6.27
N ASN A 219 -29.47 -9.68 -5.37
CA ASN A 219 -28.37 -9.11 -4.59
C ASN A 219 -27.16 -8.75 -5.48
N GLU A 220 -26.76 -9.63 -6.40
CA GLU A 220 -25.64 -9.36 -7.31
C GLU A 220 -26.00 -8.25 -8.31
N LEU A 221 -27.24 -8.23 -8.80
CA LEU A 221 -27.74 -7.17 -9.68
C LEU A 221 -27.85 -5.83 -8.95
N SER A 222 -28.34 -5.80 -7.70
CA SER A 222 -28.38 -4.59 -6.87
C SER A 222 -26.98 -4.08 -6.58
N SER A 223 -26.04 -4.97 -6.22
CA SER A 223 -24.64 -4.59 -6.00
C SER A 223 -23.98 -4.05 -7.27
N LEU A 224 -24.35 -4.57 -8.45
CA LEU A 224 -23.93 -3.99 -9.73
C LEU A 224 -24.54 -2.60 -9.95
N GLY A 225 -25.80 -2.40 -9.56
CA GLY A 225 -26.47 -1.11 -9.60
C GLY A 225 -25.79 -0.05 -8.75
N ASP A 226 -25.48 -0.39 -7.49
CA ASP A 226 -24.78 0.50 -6.55
C ASP A 226 -23.43 0.98 -7.11
N VAL A 227 -22.65 0.06 -7.70
CA VAL A 227 -21.33 0.42 -8.25
C VAL A 227 -21.42 1.14 -9.59
N CYS A 228 -22.53 1.04 -10.33
CA CYS A 228 -22.76 1.78 -11.57
C CYS A 228 -23.42 3.17 -11.33
N GLY A 229 -24.00 3.37 -10.14
CA GLY A 229 -24.74 4.59 -9.80
C GLY A 229 -26.11 4.63 -10.46
N VAL A 230 -26.83 3.50 -10.47
CA VAL A 230 -28.20 3.38 -10.99
C VAL A 230 -29.15 2.96 -9.88
N ASP A 231 -30.41 3.38 -9.95
CA ASP A 231 -31.32 3.38 -8.80
C ASP A 231 -32.02 2.04 -8.56
N ASN A 232 -32.08 1.17 -9.59
CA ASN A 232 -32.78 -0.11 -9.51
C ASN A 232 -32.25 -1.16 -10.49
N ILE A 233 -32.67 -2.41 -10.29
CA ILE A 233 -32.26 -3.56 -11.12
C ILE A 233 -32.74 -3.41 -12.58
N SER A 234 -33.88 -2.76 -12.83
CA SER A 234 -34.38 -2.57 -14.21
C SER A 234 -33.41 -1.71 -15.02
N GLU A 235 -32.89 -0.63 -14.44
CA GLU A 235 -31.85 0.20 -15.05
C GLU A 235 -30.55 -0.58 -15.27
N VAL A 236 -30.13 -1.43 -14.32
CA VAL A 236 -28.95 -2.30 -14.49
C VAL A 236 -29.09 -3.17 -15.74
N ILE A 237 -30.29 -3.70 -15.98
CA ILE A 237 -30.56 -4.55 -17.14
C ILE A 237 -30.60 -3.72 -18.43
N GLU A 238 -31.20 -2.52 -18.38
CA GLU A 238 -31.21 -1.59 -19.51
C GLU A 238 -29.80 -1.18 -19.94
N PHE A 239 -28.94 -0.84 -18.99
CA PHE A 239 -27.54 -0.46 -19.22
C PHE A 239 -26.59 -1.65 -19.36
N TRP A 240 -27.09 -2.90 -19.39
CA TRP A 240 -26.23 -4.09 -19.38
C TRP A 240 -25.18 -4.08 -20.49
N GLN A 241 -25.56 -3.67 -21.70
CA GLN A 241 -24.63 -3.60 -22.84
C GLN A 241 -23.51 -2.58 -22.61
N ASP A 242 -23.84 -1.42 -22.06
CA ASP A 242 -22.86 -0.37 -21.75
C ASP A 242 -21.94 -0.78 -20.60
N ILE A 243 -22.48 -1.41 -19.55
CA ILE A 243 -21.71 -1.97 -18.43
C ILE A 243 -20.71 -3.00 -18.96
N LYS A 244 -21.16 -3.91 -19.82
CA LYS A 244 -20.33 -4.96 -20.41
C LYS A 244 -19.27 -4.40 -21.34
N LEU A 245 -19.59 -3.35 -22.10
CA LEU A 245 -18.63 -2.63 -22.93
C LEU A 245 -17.52 -2.04 -22.06
N VAL A 246 -17.86 -1.30 -21.00
CA VAL A 246 -16.89 -0.71 -20.07
C VAL A 246 -16.03 -1.77 -19.40
N SER A 247 -16.64 -2.86 -18.91
CA SER A 247 -15.96 -4.01 -18.32
C SER A 247 -14.93 -4.63 -19.28
N THR A 248 -15.31 -4.80 -20.55
CA THR A 248 -14.43 -5.32 -21.60
C THR A 248 -13.27 -4.37 -21.87
N LYS A 249 -13.53 -3.07 -22.06
CA LYS A 249 -12.47 -2.07 -22.29
C LYS A 249 -11.50 -1.98 -21.11
N TYR A 250 -12.00 -2.09 -19.89
CA TYR A 250 -11.15 -2.10 -18.70
C TYR A 250 -10.25 -3.33 -18.63
N LYS A 251 -10.79 -4.51 -18.96
CA LYS A 251 -10.00 -5.74 -19.06
C LYS A 251 -8.86 -5.60 -20.08
N ASP A 252 -9.13 -4.98 -21.22
CA ASP A 252 -8.11 -4.71 -22.24
C ASP A 252 -7.02 -3.77 -21.71
N VAL A 253 -7.40 -2.67 -21.04
CA VAL A 253 -6.44 -1.75 -20.39
C VAL A 253 -5.60 -2.48 -19.35
N LYS A 254 -6.23 -3.27 -18.47
CA LYS A 254 -5.55 -4.05 -17.44
C LYS A 254 -4.55 -5.03 -18.05
N SER A 255 -4.93 -5.72 -19.13
CA SER A 255 -4.02 -6.63 -19.85
C SER A 255 -2.85 -5.91 -20.50
N CYS A 256 -3.09 -4.79 -21.20
CA CYS A 256 -2.01 -3.99 -21.80
C CYS A 256 -1.04 -3.46 -20.74
N ARG A 257 -1.57 -3.01 -19.59
CA ARG A 257 -0.77 -2.55 -18.44
C ARG A 257 0.11 -3.67 -17.89
N ASP A 258 -0.47 -4.84 -17.67
CA ASP A 258 0.25 -5.98 -17.10
C ASP A 258 1.40 -6.39 -18.03
N ILE A 259 1.15 -6.47 -19.34
CA ILE A 259 2.17 -6.74 -20.36
C ILE A 259 3.27 -5.66 -20.32
N PHE A 260 2.89 -4.38 -20.29
CA PHE A 260 3.83 -3.26 -20.26
C PHE A 260 4.76 -3.31 -19.03
N VAL A 261 4.22 -3.60 -17.84
CA VAL A 261 5.05 -3.73 -16.63
C VAL A 261 5.94 -4.96 -16.71
N MET A 262 5.41 -6.11 -17.14
CA MET A 262 6.17 -7.35 -17.28
C MET A 262 7.34 -7.23 -18.25
N ARG A 263 7.16 -6.53 -19.37
CA ARG A 263 8.25 -6.27 -20.32
C ARG A 263 9.37 -5.41 -19.74
N ASN A 264 9.04 -4.54 -18.78
CA ASN A 264 10.02 -3.71 -18.07
C ASN A 264 10.67 -4.41 -16.87
N GLN A 265 10.36 -5.69 -16.59
CA GLN A 265 10.96 -6.45 -15.49
C GLN A 265 12.52 -6.44 -15.48
N PRO A 266 13.24 -6.53 -16.61
CA PRO A 266 14.71 -6.44 -16.59
C PRO A 266 15.22 -5.09 -16.05
N PHE A 267 14.53 -3.99 -16.38
CA PHE A 267 14.83 -2.67 -15.84
C PHE A 267 14.57 -2.62 -14.33
N VAL A 268 13.42 -3.16 -13.88
CA VAL A 268 13.10 -3.24 -12.44
C VAL A 268 14.17 -4.01 -11.69
N ARG A 269 14.57 -5.19 -12.19
CA ARG A 269 15.63 -6.02 -11.61
C ARG A 269 16.97 -5.27 -11.54
N SER A 270 17.30 -4.45 -12.53
CA SER A 270 18.51 -3.62 -12.51
C SER A 270 18.47 -2.61 -11.35
N ILE A 271 17.35 -1.91 -11.14
CA ILE A 271 17.21 -0.93 -10.06
C ILE A 271 17.19 -1.61 -8.69
N VAL A 272 16.52 -2.76 -8.55
CA VAL A 272 16.54 -3.57 -7.32
C VAL A 272 17.97 -3.98 -6.97
N ASN A 273 18.73 -4.50 -7.93
CA ASN A 273 20.14 -4.87 -7.74
C ASN A 273 21.01 -3.68 -7.32
N GLU A 274 20.81 -2.52 -7.95
CA GLU A 274 21.53 -1.29 -7.61
C GLU A 274 21.20 -0.85 -6.18
N THR A 275 19.93 -0.87 -5.80
CA THR A 275 19.44 -0.45 -4.48
C THR A 275 19.91 -1.38 -3.37
N LEU A 276 19.88 -2.69 -3.61
CA LEU A 276 20.25 -3.72 -2.64
C LEU A 276 21.76 -4.00 -2.58
N ARG A 277 22.57 -3.40 -3.48
CA ARG A 277 23.99 -3.74 -3.70
C ARG A 277 24.81 -3.88 -2.43
N ARG A 278 24.58 -3.01 -1.44
CA ARG A 278 25.30 -3.04 -0.15
C ARG A 278 24.87 -4.20 0.75
N GLN A 279 23.58 -4.51 0.78
CA GLN A 279 23.02 -5.53 1.66
C GLN A 279 23.36 -6.94 1.20
N ILE A 280 23.27 -7.17 -0.11
CA ILE A 280 23.50 -8.49 -0.69
C ILE A 280 24.99 -8.79 -0.94
N ARG A 281 25.91 -7.85 -0.64
CA ARG A 281 27.34 -7.97 -0.97
C ARG A 281 27.98 -9.26 -0.45
N ASN A 282 27.73 -9.60 0.81
CA ASN A 282 28.36 -10.73 1.51
C ASN A 282 27.47 -11.98 1.59
N LEU A 283 26.33 -12.00 0.91
CA LEU A 283 25.53 -13.23 0.80
C LEU A 283 26.20 -14.18 -0.20
N ASP A 284 25.89 -15.47 -0.14
CA ASP A 284 26.22 -16.44 -1.20
C ASP A 284 25.34 -16.25 -2.43
N ALA A 285 25.64 -16.94 -3.53
CA ALA A 285 24.96 -16.73 -4.81
C ALA A 285 23.46 -17.09 -4.79
N GLU A 286 23.07 -18.09 -3.99
CA GLU A 286 21.69 -18.56 -3.88
C GLU A 286 20.87 -17.59 -3.03
N SER A 287 21.36 -17.24 -1.85
CA SER A 287 20.72 -16.23 -0.98
C SER A 287 20.60 -14.87 -1.65
N LYS A 288 21.59 -14.45 -2.47
CA LYS A 288 21.46 -13.23 -3.29
C LYS A 288 20.27 -13.31 -4.23
N ARG A 289 20.12 -14.43 -4.94
CA ARG A 289 19.07 -14.62 -5.94
C ARG A 289 17.70 -14.59 -5.28
N GLU A 290 17.51 -15.35 -4.20
CA GLU A 290 16.25 -15.38 -3.46
C GLU A 290 15.86 -14.00 -2.94
N LYS A 291 16.82 -13.28 -2.32
CA LYS A 291 16.57 -11.93 -1.83
C LYS A 291 16.23 -10.96 -2.97
N ILE A 292 16.93 -11.02 -4.10
CA ILE A 292 16.59 -10.19 -5.28
C ILE A 292 15.19 -10.52 -5.80
N ASP A 293 14.81 -11.80 -5.89
CA ASP A 293 13.51 -12.21 -6.43
C ASP A 293 12.34 -11.79 -5.53
N CYS A 294 12.51 -11.84 -4.20
CA CYS A 294 11.52 -11.31 -3.24
C CYS A 294 11.28 -9.80 -3.43
N PHE A 295 12.36 -9.01 -3.48
CA PHE A 295 12.25 -7.56 -3.68
C PHE A 295 11.75 -7.20 -5.09
N LEU A 296 12.11 -7.99 -6.09
CA LEU A 296 11.60 -7.84 -7.45
C LEU A 296 10.09 -8.07 -7.50
N ALA A 297 9.58 -9.12 -6.86
CA ALA A 297 8.14 -9.39 -6.81
C ALA A 297 7.36 -8.24 -6.15
N SER A 298 7.86 -7.73 -5.02
CA SER A 298 7.30 -6.57 -4.31
C SER A 298 7.31 -5.31 -5.20
N ALA A 299 8.44 -4.97 -5.82
CA ALA A 299 8.56 -3.82 -6.72
C ALA A 299 7.65 -3.94 -7.95
N MET A 300 7.54 -5.14 -8.55
CA MET A 300 6.66 -5.38 -9.69
C MET A 300 5.19 -5.21 -9.32
N THR A 301 4.78 -5.72 -8.15
CA THR A 301 3.40 -5.60 -7.64
C THR A 301 3.05 -4.13 -7.42
N MET A 302 3.94 -3.39 -6.77
CA MET A 302 3.77 -1.96 -6.55
C MET A 302 3.68 -1.19 -7.89
N LEU A 303 4.52 -1.51 -8.88
CA LEU A 303 4.44 -0.87 -10.20
C LEU A 303 3.10 -1.11 -10.88
N LEU A 304 2.56 -2.34 -10.84
CA LEU A 304 1.22 -2.64 -11.38
C LEU A 304 0.13 -1.73 -10.78
N GLU A 305 0.22 -1.41 -9.49
CA GLU A 305 -0.69 -0.49 -8.82
C GLU A 305 -0.46 0.98 -9.22
N LYS A 306 0.79 1.39 -9.45
CA LYS A 306 1.14 2.79 -9.72
C LYS A 306 1.08 3.18 -11.19
N VAL A 307 1.13 2.25 -12.14
CA VAL A 307 1.15 2.57 -13.58
C VAL A 307 -0.01 3.45 -14.03
N TYR A 308 -1.16 3.41 -13.36
CA TYR A 308 -2.27 4.34 -13.65
C TYR A 308 -1.92 5.83 -13.45
N LYS A 309 -0.86 6.12 -12.70
CA LYS A 309 -0.31 7.48 -12.53
C LYS A 309 0.66 7.88 -13.63
N TYR A 310 1.13 6.92 -14.43
CA TYR A 310 2.11 7.18 -15.47
C TYR A 310 1.53 8.15 -16.51
N ASN A 311 2.30 9.19 -16.82
CA ASN A 311 2.00 10.10 -17.91
C ASN A 311 3.06 9.87 -19.00
N PRO A 312 2.66 9.49 -20.23
CA PRO A 312 3.59 9.21 -21.33
C PRO A 312 4.39 10.41 -21.80
N GLU A 313 4.05 11.63 -21.36
CA GLU A 313 4.88 12.82 -21.56
C GLU A 313 6.26 12.69 -20.90
N TYR A 314 6.39 11.81 -19.89
CA TYR A 314 7.63 11.56 -19.16
C TYR A 314 8.16 10.16 -19.46
N SER A 315 9.49 9.99 -19.34
CA SER A 315 10.10 8.68 -19.48
C SER A 315 9.61 7.71 -18.40
N PHE A 316 9.12 6.54 -18.81
CA PHE A 316 8.68 5.48 -17.89
C PHE A 316 9.78 5.09 -16.89
N THR A 317 11.05 5.05 -17.30
CA THR A 317 12.16 4.69 -16.41
C THR A 317 12.33 5.67 -15.27
N THR A 318 12.15 6.97 -15.54
CA THR A 318 12.23 8.02 -14.52
C THR A 318 11.06 7.90 -13.54
N PHE A 319 9.85 7.71 -14.07
CA PHE A 319 8.66 7.48 -13.25
C PHE A 319 8.81 6.24 -12.35
N ALA A 320 9.20 5.11 -12.94
CA ALA A 320 9.26 3.82 -12.25
C ALA A 320 10.41 3.76 -11.24
N LYS A 321 11.59 4.33 -11.55
CA LYS A 321 12.77 4.29 -10.67
C LYS A 321 12.46 4.78 -9.26
N THR A 322 11.82 5.95 -9.15
CA THR A 322 11.47 6.54 -7.84
C THR A 322 10.62 5.60 -6.99
N TYR A 323 9.63 4.95 -7.60
CA TYR A 323 8.76 4.04 -6.87
C TYR A 323 9.45 2.73 -6.49
N ILE A 324 10.28 2.16 -7.39
CA ILE A 324 11.04 0.93 -7.11
C ILE A 324 11.99 1.16 -5.93
N GLU A 325 12.75 2.27 -5.94
CA GLU A 325 13.67 2.61 -4.85
C GLU A 325 12.94 2.78 -3.51
N GLN A 326 11.78 3.45 -3.51
CA GLN A 326 10.95 3.62 -2.32
C GLN A 326 10.45 2.29 -1.77
N GLU A 327 9.95 1.40 -2.62
CA GLU A 327 9.44 0.09 -2.19
C GLU A 327 10.57 -0.80 -1.67
N CYS A 328 11.73 -0.80 -2.33
CA CYS A 328 12.91 -1.50 -1.83
C CYS A 328 13.36 -0.96 -0.47
N GLN A 329 13.44 0.36 -0.29
CA GLN A 329 13.84 0.95 1.01
C GLN A 329 12.85 0.62 2.13
N LYS A 330 11.54 0.59 1.83
CA LYS A 330 10.51 0.18 2.79
C LYS A 330 10.68 -1.28 3.20
N SER A 331 10.86 -2.18 2.23
CA SER A 331 11.05 -3.61 2.51
C SER A 331 12.35 -3.88 3.26
N ILE A 332 13.42 -3.13 2.95
CA ILE A 332 14.66 -3.12 3.73
C ILE A 332 14.39 -2.82 5.20
N SER A 333 13.66 -1.74 5.49
CA SER A 333 13.42 -1.30 6.86
C SER A 333 12.58 -2.27 7.70
N ASN A 334 11.90 -3.22 7.07
CA ASN A 334 11.09 -4.25 7.71
C ASN A 334 11.83 -5.58 7.90
N ASP A 335 12.97 -5.76 7.22
CA ASP A 335 13.82 -6.96 7.25
C ASP A 335 14.84 -6.91 8.41
N ASP A 336 14.82 -5.85 9.22
CA ASP A 336 15.75 -5.65 10.33
C ASP A 336 15.39 -6.51 11.54
N ILE A 337 16.40 -7.17 12.12
CA ILE A 337 16.28 -8.01 13.33
C ILE A 337 15.71 -7.19 14.50
N VAL A 338 16.09 -5.90 14.59
CA VAL A 338 15.55 -4.94 15.56
C VAL A 338 14.53 -4.05 14.86
N LYS A 339 13.24 -4.25 15.17
CA LYS A 339 12.13 -3.47 14.61
C LYS A 339 12.09 -2.07 15.22
N LEU A 340 12.72 -1.12 14.54
CA LEU A 340 12.67 0.30 14.91
C LEU A 340 11.61 1.05 14.10
N PRO A 341 10.87 2.00 14.72
CA PRO A 341 10.03 2.94 14.00
C PRO A 341 10.80 3.63 12.86
N SER A 342 10.15 3.85 11.72
CA SER A 342 10.76 4.42 10.50
C SER A 342 11.50 5.74 10.75
N VAL A 343 11.00 6.55 11.69
CA VAL A 343 11.59 7.83 12.11
C VAL A 343 12.99 7.65 12.73
N LEU A 344 13.21 6.57 13.49
CA LEU A 344 14.47 6.21 14.12
C LEU A 344 15.38 5.42 13.16
N ALA A 345 14.77 4.48 12.44
CA ALA A 345 15.41 3.65 11.42
C ALA A 345 16.24 4.45 10.40
N ASN A 346 15.69 5.56 9.91
CA ASN A 346 16.34 6.38 8.88
C ASN A 346 17.48 7.25 9.42
N LYS A 347 17.71 7.26 10.73
CA LYS A 347 18.71 8.10 11.40
C LYS A 347 20.03 7.39 11.68
N GLN A 348 20.19 6.13 11.29
CA GLN A 348 21.41 5.36 11.56
C GLN A 348 22.69 6.07 11.09
N LYS A 349 22.70 6.62 9.88
CA LYS A 349 23.85 7.36 9.38
C LYS A 349 24.20 8.56 10.28
N GLU A 350 23.18 9.31 10.69
CA GLU A 350 23.36 10.47 11.56
C GLU A 350 23.83 10.07 12.97
N VAL A 351 23.34 8.94 13.50
CA VAL A 351 23.81 8.37 14.77
C VAL A 351 25.27 7.95 14.68
N LEU A 352 25.66 7.25 13.61
CA LEU A 352 27.04 6.81 13.36
C LEU A 352 27.99 8.01 13.26
N GLU A 353 27.61 9.06 12.54
CA GLU A 353 28.39 10.29 12.41
C GLU A 353 28.46 11.08 13.74
N ALA A 354 27.38 11.08 14.52
CA ALA A 354 27.31 11.82 15.78
C ALA A 354 28.17 11.21 16.89
N GLY A 355 28.36 9.88 16.88
CA GLY A 355 29.21 9.19 17.86
C GLY A 355 30.65 8.95 17.41
N LEU A 356 31.01 9.24 16.16
CA LEU A 356 32.36 8.98 15.67
C LEU A 356 33.38 9.92 16.30
N ARG A 357 34.39 9.37 16.97
CA ARG A 357 35.57 10.07 17.46
C ARG A 357 36.83 9.40 16.94
N THR A 358 37.85 10.19 16.61
CA THR A 358 39.18 9.68 16.26
C THR A 358 40.14 10.04 17.38
N ILE A 359 40.73 9.03 18.02
CA ILE A 359 41.78 9.20 19.04
C ILE A 359 43.00 8.43 18.53
N ASP A 360 44.15 9.09 18.44
CA ASP A 360 45.42 8.51 17.95
C ASP A 360 45.32 7.81 16.59
N GLY A 361 44.45 8.32 15.70
CA GLY A 361 44.23 7.76 14.35
C GLY A 361 43.30 6.54 14.31
N ILE A 362 42.76 6.11 15.44
CA ILE A 362 41.80 5.01 15.55
C ILE A 362 40.40 5.60 15.74
N GLU A 363 39.43 5.11 14.97
CA GLU A 363 38.03 5.49 15.08
C GLU A 363 37.33 4.70 16.20
N TYR A 364 36.72 5.41 17.13
CA TYR A 364 35.90 4.90 18.22
C TYR A 364 34.48 5.47 18.12
N PHE A 365 33.50 4.73 18.62
CA PHE A 365 32.12 5.20 18.72
C PHE A 365 31.78 5.55 20.18
N ASP A 366 31.50 6.83 20.44
CA ASP A 366 31.08 7.39 21.72
C ASP A 366 29.54 7.51 21.76
N GLU A 367 28.90 6.60 22.50
CA GLU A 367 27.44 6.52 22.62
C GLU A 367 26.83 7.72 23.37
N GLU A 368 27.51 8.27 24.37
CA GLU A 368 27.03 9.44 25.10
C GLU A 368 27.04 10.70 24.22
N LEU A 369 28.08 10.84 23.39
CA LEU A 369 28.15 11.92 22.41
C LEU A 369 27.05 11.79 21.36
N ALA A 370 26.83 10.58 20.83
CA ALA A 370 25.76 10.31 19.89
C ALA A 370 24.39 10.66 20.52
N LEU A 371 24.13 10.19 21.74
CA LEU A 371 22.90 10.45 22.48
C LEU A 371 22.65 11.96 22.67
N LYS A 372 23.66 12.68 23.16
CA LYS A 372 23.57 14.13 23.39
C LYS A 372 23.29 14.89 22.10
N THR A 373 23.98 14.53 21.03
CA THR A 373 23.84 15.17 19.72
C THR A 373 22.46 14.92 19.11
N MET A 374 21.96 13.70 19.18
CA MET A 374 20.65 13.34 18.62
C MET A 374 19.49 13.95 19.41
N ARG A 375 19.59 14.05 20.75
CA ARG A 375 18.61 14.78 21.58
C ARG A 375 18.55 16.26 21.23
N ASN A 376 19.69 16.90 21.03
CA ASN A 376 19.74 18.31 20.66
C ASN A 376 19.18 18.57 19.25
N LYS A 377 19.47 17.66 18.31
CA LYS A 377 19.03 17.80 16.92
C LYS A 377 17.56 17.45 16.71
N TYR A 378 17.01 16.53 17.52
CA TYR A 378 15.64 16.03 17.42
C TYR A 378 14.97 15.96 18.80
N PRO A 379 14.66 17.11 19.44
CA PRO A 379 14.13 17.14 20.81
C PRO A 379 12.73 16.51 20.96
N GLY A 380 11.97 16.38 19.87
CA GLY A 380 10.66 15.73 19.84
C GLY A 380 10.71 14.20 19.72
N THR A 381 11.90 13.61 19.60
CA THR A 381 12.09 12.15 19.45
C THR A 381 12.68 11.57 20.74
N PHE A 382 12.13 10.47 21.24
CA PHE A 382 12.62 9.82 22.45
C PHE A 382 13.94 9.09 22.16
N TRP A 383 15.06 9.71 22.54
CA TRP A 383 16.40 9.13 22.43
C TRP A 383 16.89 8.67 23.80
N THR A 384 17.21 7.38 23.92
CA THR A 384 17.89 6.74 25.07
C THR A 384 19.17 6.06 24.61
N SER A 385 20.01 5.63 25.56
CA SER A 385 21.23 4.86 25.23
C SER A 385 20.88 3.60 24.44
N ASP A 386 19.85 2.87 24.88
CA ASP A 386 19.37 1.66 24.21
C ASP A 386 18.92 1.94 22.77
N ILE A 387 18.19 3.05 22.54
CA ILE A 387 17.75 3.44 21.20
C ILE A 387 18.94 3.83 20.31
N ILE A 388 19.98 4.47 20.86
CA ILE A 388 21.20 4.78 20.12
C ILE A 388 21.93 3.50 19.73
N ALA A 389 22.03 2.53 20.64
CA ALA A 389 22.60 1.21 20.37
C ALA A 389 21.79 0.46 19.30
N ASP A 390 20.47 0.38 19.45
CA ASP A 390 19.58 -0.27 18.48
C ASP A 390 19.69 0.36 17.09
N VAL A 391 19.66 1.70 17.00
CA VAL A 391 19.78 2.42 15.72
C VAL A 391 21.16 2.22 15.10
N ARG A 392 22.23 2.19 15.92
CA ARG A 392 23.60 1.89 15.49
C ARG A 392 23.68 0.49 14.90
N PHE A 393 23.16 -0.51 15.60
CA PHE A 393 23.31 -1.93 15.24
C PHE A 393 22.26 -2.46 14.25
N LYS A 394 21.24 -1.66 13.91
CA LYS A 394 20.14 -2.00 12.99
C LYS A 394 20.55 -2.71 11.69
N ASN A 395 21.66 -2.30 11.07
CA ASN A 395 22.15 -2.84 9.78
C ASN A 395 23.54 -3.49 9.86
N THR A 396 24.14 -3.59 11.05
CA THR A 396 25.43 -4.29 11.18
C THR A 396 25.16 -5.79 11.12
N LYS A 397 25.61 -6.40 10.02
CA LYS A 397 25.72 -7.84 9.88
C LYS A 397 26.60 -8.41 11.00
N SER A 398 25.96 -8.96 12.02
CA SER A 398 26.41 -10.18 12.71
C SER A 398 25.42 -10.49 13.85
N SER A 399 24.21 -10.92 13.52
CA SER A 399 23.67 -11.99 14.36
C SER A 399 24.58 -13.19 14.13
N ILE A 400 25.42 -13.50 15.12
CA ILE A 400 26.16 -14.76 15.14
C ILE A 400 25.09 -15.84 15.20
N SER A 401 25.15 -16.81 14.28
CA SER A 401 24.22 -17.94 14.34
C SER A 401 24.49 -18.66 15.67
N MET A 402 23.44 -19.00 16.42
CA MET A 402 23.60 -19.82 17.64
C MET A 402 24.27 -21.17 17.32
N HIS A 403 24.16 -21.61 16.07
CA HIS A 403 24.77 -22.83 15.53
C HIS A 403 26.04 -22.56 14.71
N GLN A 404 26.69 -21.41 14.90
CA GLN A 404 28.01 -21.19 14.32
C GLN A 404 29.01 -22.05 15.10
N ASP A 405 29.54 -23.08 14.44
CA ASP A 405 30.57 -23.95 15.02
C ASP A 405 31.87 -23.14 15.20
N ASP A 406 32.42 -23.13 16.41
CA ASP A 406 33.78 -22.67 16.62
C ASP A 406 34.74 -23.74 16.09
N GLU A 407 35.62 -23.35 15.17
CA GLU A 407 36.52 -24.26 14.42
C GLU A 407 37.47 -25.09 15.31
N GLU A 408 37.58 -24.79 16.61
CA GLU A 408 38.55 -25.44 17.50
C GLU A 408 37.97 -26.52 18.44
N GLU A 409 36.67 -26.60 18.72
CA GLU A 409 36.18 -27.54 19.78
C GLU A 409 34.81 -28.21 19.57
N GLY A 410 34.11 -28.01 18.45
CA GLY A 410 32.82 -28.70 18.21
C GLY A 410 31.72 -28.35 19.23
N ILE A 411 31.91 -27.26 19.98
CA ILE A 411 30.95 -26.65 20.90
C ILE A 411 30.30 -25.50 20.13
N SER A 412 28.96 -25.48 20.07
CA SER A 412 28.22 -24.42 19.37
C SER A 412 28.25 -23.10 20.16
N PHE A 413 28.12 -21.96 19.48
CA PHE A 413 28.07 -20.64 20.14
C PHE A 413 26.98 -20.55 21.21
N GLU A 414 25.84 -21.24 21.01
CA GLU A 414 24.76 -21.38 21.99
C GLU A 414 25.24 -21.94 23.34
N GLU A 415 26.09 -22.97 23.31
CA GLU A 415 26.58 -23.67 24.51
C GLU A 415 27.57 -22.82 25.33
N LYS A 416 28.10 -21.73 24.73
CA LYS A 416 28.99 -20.77 25.40
C LYS A 416 28.23 -19.60 26.03
N LEU A 417 26.93 -19.46 25.78
CA LEU A 417 26.11 -18.42 26.41
C LEU A 417 25.77 -18.87 27.84
N CYS A 418 26.28 -18.12 28.84
CA CYS A 418 25.92 -18.37 30.23
C CYS A 418 24.49 -17.90 30.51
N ASP A 419 23.71 -18.77 31.14
CA ASP A 419 22.40 -18.41 31.70
C ASP A 419 22.62 -17.81 33.09
N ASP A 420 22.39 -16.50 33.23
CA ASP A 420 22.47 -15.78 34.52
C ASP A 420 21.33 -16.14 35.49
N SER A 421 20.40 -17.01 35.08
CA SER A 421 19.17 -17.30 35.84
C SER A 421 19.37 -18.18 37.08
N PHE A 422 20.54 -18.77 37.34
CA PHE A 422 20.71 -19.65 38.51
C PHE A 422 22.13 -19.65 39.09
N ASN A 423 22.42 -18.71 40.00
CA ASN A 423 23.60 -18.78 40.88
C ASN A 423 23.19 -19.27 42.28
N PRO A 424 23.37 -20.57 42.60
CA PRO A 424 22.95 -21.15 43.87
C PRO A 424 23.70 -20.57 45.08
N GLU A 425 24.93 -20.06 44.90
CA GLU A 425 25.68 -19.40 45.97
C GLU A 425 25.07 -18.03 46.31
N ALA A 426 24.66 -17.27 45.28
CA ALA A 426 24.00 -15.98 45.47
C ALA A 426 22.60 -16.11 46.10
N GLU A 427 21.86 -17.20 45.84
CA GLU A 427 20.60 -17.50 46.54
C GLU A 427 20.82 -17.93 48.00
N ALA A 428 21.84 -18.76 48.26
CA ALA A 428 22.18 -19.18 49.62
C ALA A 428 22.56 -17.98 50.50
N GLU A 429 23.38 -17.07 49.98
CA GLU A 429 23.80 -15.86 50.69
C GLU A 429 22.64 -14.87 50.93
N LYS A 430 21.76 -14.68 49.93
CA LYS A 430 20.51 -13.90 50.10
C LYS A 430 19.57 -14.50 51.14
N SER A 431 19.48 -15.83 51.20
CA SER A 431 18.66 -16.57 52.17
C SER A 431 19.21 -16.45 53.58
N GLU A 432 20.53 -16.56 53.77
CA GLU A 432 21.18 -16.37 55.08
C GLU A 432 21.09 -14.92 55.56
N TRP A 433 21.23 -13.96 54.65
CA TRP A 433 21.03 -12.54 54.98
C TRP A 433 19.57 -12.25 55.38
N ALA A 434 18.59 -12.78 54.64
CA ALA A 434 17.17 -12.63 54.96
C ALA A 434 16.81 -13.21 56.34
N ILE A 435 17.35 -14.39 56.68
CA ILE A 435 17.18 -15.00 58.01
C ILE A 435 17.79 -14.11 59.10
N SER A 436 18.95 -13.51 58.83
CA SER A 436 19.66 -12.64 59.78
C SER A 436 18.92 -11.33 60.05
N VAL A 437 18.35 -10.73 59.00
CA VAL A 437 17.48 -9.54 59.09
C VAL A 437 16.22 -9.86 59.90
N VAL A 438 15.58 -11.01 59.67
CA VAL A 438 14.41 -11.46 60.45
C VAL A 438 14.74 -11.67 61.93
N LYS A 439 15.86 -12.33 62.25
CA LYS A 439 16.33 -12.50 63.64
C LYS A 439 16.62 -11.16 64.34
N ALA A 440 17.16 -10.18 63.61
CA ALA A 440 17.42 -8.84 64.14
C ALA A 440 16.11 -8.09 64.45
N ILE A 441 15.12 -8.16 63.55
CA ILE A 441 13.81 -7.53 63.73
C ILE A 441 13.04 -8.15 64.91
N ALA A 442 13.12 -9.47 65.09
CA ALA A 442 12.46 -10.18 66.19
C ALA A 442 12.93 -9.74 67.59
N THR A 443 14.14 -9.19 67.73
CA THR A 443 14.66 -8.64 68.99
C THR A 443 14.25 -7.20 69.30
N LEU A 444 13.62 -6.51 68.36
CA LEU A 444 13.15 -5.14 68.57
C LEU A 444 11.87 -5.11 69.43
N PRO A 445 11.65 -4.03 70.22
CA PRO A 445 10.36 -3.77 70.88
C PRO A 445 9.21 -3.68 69.88
N ASN A 446 7.99 -4.06 70.28
CA ASN A 446 6.84 -4.23 69.37
C ASN A 446 6.59 -3.05 68.41
N THR A 447 6.64 -1.81 68.90
CA THR A 447 6.42 -0.61 68.09
C THR A 447 7.54 -0.33 67.06
N GLN A 448 8.78 -0.74 67.34
CA GLN A 448 9.89 -0.61 66.39
C GLN A 448 9.90 -1.77 65.38
N ARG A 449 9.48 -2.96 65.83
CA ARG A 449 9.31 -4.14 64.99
C ARG A 449 8.27 -3.90 63.90
N GLU A 450 7.09 -3.40 64.26
CA GLU A 450 6.01 -3.09 63.30
C GLU A 450 6.46 -2.09 62.23
N ARG A 451 7.23 -1.05 62.61
CA ARG A 451 7.77 -0.08 61.65
C ARG A 451 8.79 -0.69 60.68
N ALA A 452 9.68 -1.55 61.17
CA ALA A 452 10.67 -2.24 60.34
C ALA A 452 10.00 -3.20 59.34
N ILE A 453 8.97 -3.93 59.79
CA ILE A 453 8.16 -4.83 58.96
C ILE A 453 7.46 -4.06 57.84
N GLN A 454 6.78 -2.95 58.17
CA GLN A 454 6.12 -2.10 57.17
C GLN A 454 7.09 -1.51 56.15
N ARG A 455 8.26 -1.02 56.57
CA ARG A 455 9.26 -0.43 55.66
C ARG A 455 9.83 -1.42 54.66
N LEU A 456 10.06 -2.66 55.09
CA LEU A 456 10.63 -3.71 54.25
C LEU A 456 9.57 -4.43 53.40
N GLY A 457 8.28 -4.13 53.59
CA GLY A 457 7.19 -4.76 52.82
C GLY A 457 7.02 -6.26 53.07
N ILE A 458 7.46 -6.75 54.23
CA ILE A 458 7.32 -8.17 54.65
C ILE A 458 6.07 -8.35 55.50
N THR A 459 5.43 -9.52 55.44
CA THR A 459 4.26 -9.83 56.27
C THR A 459 4.65 -10.46 57.61
N GLU A 460 3.82 -10.29 58.63
CA GLU A 460 4.05 -10.89 59.95
C GLU A 460 4.03 -12.44 59.92
N SER A 461 3.31 -13.04 58.96
CA SER A 461 3.33 -14.48 58.71
C SER A 461 4.68 -14.97 58.17
N MET A 462 5.28 -14.25 57.21
CA MET A 462 6.61 -14.56 56.67
C MET A 462 7.69 -14.48 57.75
N LEU A 463 7.56 -13.50 58.66
CA LEU A 463 8.50 -13.30 59.76
C LEU A 463 8.42 -14.45 60.78
N ASN A 464 7.21 -14.94 61.07
CA ASN A 464 6.98 -16.06 61.97
C ASN A 464 7.43 -17.42 61.38
N GLU A 465 7.29 -17.63 60.06
CA GLU A 465 7.81 -18.82 59.37
C GLU A 465 9.34 -18.87 59.37
N LEU A 466 9.99 -17.76 59.00
CA LEU A 466 11.45 -17.67 58.98
C LEU A 466 12.06 -17.77 60.39
N ASN A 467 11.39 -17.24 61.42
CA ASN A 467 11.84 -17.35 62.81
C ASN A 467 11.74 -18.79 63.35
N LYS A 468 10.69 -19.54 62.98
CA LYS A 468 10.53 -20.97 63.35
C LYS A 468 11.63 -21.86 62.77
N ASN A 469 12.09 -21.58 61.54
CA ASN A 469 13.14 -22.33 60.87
C ASN A 469 14.57 -21.98 61.33
N SER A 470 14.70 -21.05 62.27
CA SER A 470 15.97 -20.41 62.62
C SER A 470 16.71 -21.04 63.81
N GLY A 471 16.09 -22.04 64.46
CA GLY A 471 16.57 -22.69 65.69
C GLY A 471 17.71 -23.70 65.52
N THR A 472 18.23 -23.92 64.31
CA THR A 472 19.20 -25.01 64.03
C THR A 472 20.44 -24.62 63.24
N LYS A 473 20.68 -23.33 62.95
CA LYS A 473 21.94 -22.88 62.30
C LYS A 473 22.73 -21.92 63.20
N ASN A 474 24.01 -22.23 63.34
CA ASN A 474 25.04 -21.53 64.13
C ASN A 474 25.14 -20.03 63.84
N ASP A 475 25.79 -19.32 64.77
CA ASP A 475 26.05 -17.87 64.75
C ASP A 475 26.42 -17.34 63.37
N CYS A 476 25.62 -16.39 62.92
CA CYS A 476 25.80 -15.65 61.70
C CYS A 476 26.96 -14.64 61.85
N HIS A 477 27.81 -14.52 60.82
CA HIS A 477 28.95 -13.60 60.78
C HIS A 477 28.58 -12.11 60.62
N PHE A 478 27.30 -11.78 60.41
CA PHE A 478 26.86 -10.40 60.25
C PHE A 478 26.61 -9.71 61.60
N ASP A 479 27.24 -8.55 61.80
CA ASP A 479 27.11 -7.76 63.03
C ASP A 479 25.66 -7.26 63.21
N ARG A 480 24.96 -7.89 64.16
CA ARG A 480 23.56 -7.63 64.50
C ARG A 480 23.31 -6.15 64.82
N SER A 481 24.29 -5.48 65.42
CA SER A 481 24.26 -4.06 65.78
C SER A 481 24.16 -3.18 64.53
N HIS A 482 24.89 -3.54 63.47
CA HIS A 482 24.93 -2.82 62.22
C HIS A 482 23.60 -2.93 61.46
N ILE A 483 23.02 -4.13 61.40
CA ILE A 483 21.72 -4.38 60.76
C ILE A 483 20.60 -3.60 61.47
N ILE A 484 20.58 -3.60 62.81
CA ILE A 484 19.57 -2.87 63.58
C ILE A 484 19.70 -1.35 63.35
N ASN A 485 20.93 -0.82 63.31
CA ASN A 485 21.16 0.60 63.06
C ASN A 485 20.74 1.02 61.65
N GLU A 486 20.99 0.21 60.63
CA GLU A 486 20.50 0.45 59.25
C GLU A 486 18.96 0.45 59.18
N LEU A 487 18.30 -0.52 59.83
CA LEU A 487 16.84 -0.64 59.83
C LEU A 487 16.13 0.50 60.58
N LEU A 488 16.76 1.01 61.64
CA LEU A 488 16.22 2.06 62.50
C LEU A 488 16.65 3.47 62.10
N LYS A 489 17.48 3.66 61.07
CA LYS A 489 17.78 4.98 60.52
C LYS A 489 16.46 5.70 60.17
N SER A 490 16.18 6.79 60.86
CA SER A 490 15.13 7.73 60.49
C SER A 490 15.50 8.40 59.17
N ASN A 491 14.59 8.43 58.20
CA ASN A 491 14.73 9.34 57.07
C ASN A 491 14.36 10.73 57.61
N ASP A 492 15.33 11.41 58.21
CA ASP A 492 15.37 12.87 58.13
C ASP A 492 16.31 13.19 56.97
N GLY A 493 15.71 13.22 55.78
CA GLY A 493 16.33 13.45 54.47
C GLY A 493 15.25 13.48 53.41
#